data_AF-A0A251TYB7-F1
#
_entry.id   AF-A0A251TYB7-F1
#
_cell.length_a   1.000
_cell.length_b   1.000
_cell.length_c   1.000
_cell.angle_alpha   90.00
_cell.angle_beta   90.00
_cell.angle_gamma   90.00
#
_symmetry.space_group_name_H-M   'P 1'
#
loop_
_entity.id
_entity.type
_entity.pdbx_description
1 polymer ?
#
loop_
_entity_poly.entity_id
_entity_poly.type
_entity_poly.pdbx_seq_one_letter_code
_entity_poly.pdbx_strand_id
1 'polypeptide(L)'
;MLLCCLFQFAEEHQGTFDGACPFYCSHSGYNDELLWGASWLYIATKDPLYLQYVNEESTSAVVNEFSWDLKYAGAQVLLSQLYWEGQKELHMFQQQADGYICAVHPDSPYRQPFMTPGGLIHFRDGANSQYVTSTAFLFSVYSDLLARHNVQVICGEKTLTHTDLMCFAKQEMNYLLGHNPAHRSIMVGFGHNPPLHAHHRGASIPVTAKTEDVTCGMSFALWFNTDAPNPNELTGAILGGPDRADVFIDSRMNSSYTEPCTYINSLAIGVLAKLAHKAKHHEL
;
A
#
# COMPACT_ATOMS: atom_id res chain seq x y z
N MET A 1 22.97 13.53 1.81
CA MET A 1 22.94 15.01 1.96
C MET A 1 21.53 15.55 1.82
N LEU A 2 20.84 15.42 0.67
CA LEU A 2 19.47 15.97 0.50
C LEU A 2 18.42 15.44 1.50
N LEU A 3 18.36 14.11 1.71
CA LEU A 3 17.40 13.50 2.63
C LEU A 3 17.64 13.87 4.09
N CYS A 4 18.91 14.01 4.50
CA CYS A 4 19.27 14.47 5.85
C CYS A 4 18.78 15.90 6.10
N CYS A 5 18.95 16.80 5.12
CA CYS A 5 18.48 18.18 5.22
C CYS A 5 16.94 18.29 5.27
N LEU A 6 16.23 17.43 4.53
CA LEU A 6 14.76 17.40 4.58
C LEU A 6 14.23 16.92 5.93
N PHE A 7 14.86 15.90 6.51
CA PHE A 7 14.49 15.44 7.85
C PHE A 7 14.75 16.51 8.91
N GLN A 8 15.94 17.13 8.89
CA GLN A 8 16.27 18.22 9.81
C GLN A 8 15.26 19.37 9.69
N PHE A 9 14.91 19.78 8.46
CA PHE A 9 13.89 20.80 8.26
C PHE A 9 12.53 20.39 8.86
N ALA A 10 12.09 19.15 8.64
CA ALA A 10 10.81 18.66 9.18
C ALA A 10 10.82 18.57 10.72
N GLU A 11 11.96 18.22 11.31
CA GLU A 11 12.17 18.12 12.75
C GLU A 11 12.25 19.50 13.43
N GLU A 12 12.89 20.48 12.79
CA GLU A 12 12.96 21.88 13.27
C GLU A 12 11.64 22.66 13.06
N HIS A 13 10.83 22.26 12.07
CA HIS A 13 9.58 22.93 11.69
C HIS A 13 8.38 21.99 11.71
N GLN A 14 8.15 21.39 12.88
CA GLN A 14 7.07 20.44 13.09
C GLN A 14 5.69 21.06 12.82
N GLY A 15 4.92 20.41 11.96
CA GLY A 15 3.58 20.86 11.60
C GLY A 15 2.96 20.00 10.51
N THR A 16 1.64 19.98 10.50
CA THR A 16 0.84 19.31 9.49
C THR A 16 0.72 20.18 8.24
N PHE A 17 0.99 19.62 7.06
CA PHE A 17 0.73 20.31 5.79
C PHE A 17 -0.73 20.13 5.37
N ASP A 18 -1.45 21.23 5.19
CA ASP A 18 -2.86 21.26 4.77
C ASP A 18 -3.08 21.82 3.37
N GLY A 19 -2.02 22.30 2.70
CA GLY A 19 -2.11 22.93 1.37
C GLY A 19 -2.56 21.99 0.24
N ALA A 20 -2.63 20.69 0.48
CA ALA A 20 -3.17 19.69 -0.45
C ALA A 20 -4.62 19.26 -0.11
N CYS A 21 -5.23 19.79 0.95
CA CYS A 21 -6.65 19.58 1.24
C CYS A 21 -7.54 20.21 0.16
N PRO A 22 -8.70 19.61 -0.16
CA PRO A 22 -9.30 18.41 0.44
C PRO A 22 -8.85 17.07 -0.18
N PHE A 23 -7.78 17.05 -0.99
CA PHE A 23 -7.36 15.85 -1.72
C PHE A 23 -6.43 14.95 -0.92
N TYR A 24 -5.33 15.53 -0.40
CA TYR A 24 -4.33 14.83 0.41
C TYR A 24 -4.13 15.59 1.73
N CYS A 25 -5.17 15.59 2.55
CA CYS A 25 -5.07 16.11 3.89
C CYS A 25 -4.21 15.18 4.75
N SER A 26 -3.25 15.74 5.48
CA SER A 26 -2.55 14.96 6.49
C SER A 26 -3.49 14.73 7.68
N HIS A 27 -4.01 13.51 7.79
CA HIS A 27 -4.97 13.12 8.84
C HIS A 27 -4.27 12.46 10.02
N SER A 28 -3.20 11.70 9.77
CA SER A 28 -2.33 11.08 10.77
C SER A 28 -1.47 12.08 11.55
N GLY A 29 -1.22 13.25 10.95
CA GLY A 29 -0.26 14.24 11.44
C GLY A 29 1.09 14.09 10.73
N TYR A 30 2.17 14.47 11.42
CA TYR A 30 3.55 14.41 10.89
C TYR A 30 4.45 13.46 11.69
N ASN A 31 3.97 12.93 12.82
CA ASN A 31 4.77 12.14 13.75
C ASN A 31 5.21 10.81 13.14
N ASP A 32 4.33 10.15 12.39
CA ASP A 32 4.67 8.92 11.69
C ASP A 32 5.62 9.16 10.51
N GLU A 33 5.54 10.30 9.82
CA GLU A 33 6.51 10.71 8.81
C GLU A 33 7.90 10.90 9.40
N LEU A 34 8.01 11.56 10.56
CA LEU A 34 9.28 11.74 11.26
C LEU A 34 9.86 10.39 11.72
N LEU A 35 9.05 9.54 12.33
CA LEU A 35 9.47 8.18 12.70
C LEU A 35 9.94 7.39 11.47
N TRP A 36 9.19 7.43 10.36
CA TRP A 36 9.55 6.75 9.11
C TRP A 36 10.85 7.30 8.51
N GLY A 37 10.98 8.62 8.45
CA GLY A 37 12.17 9.31 7.94
C GLY A 37 13.43 8.97 8.74
N ALA A 38 13.36 9.10 10.07
CA ALA A 38 14.47 8.76 10.96
C ALA A 38 14.88 7.28 10.83
N SER A 39 13.90 6.37 10.76
CA SER A 39 14.15 4.93 10.61
C SER A 39 14.92 4.62 9.31
N TRP A 40 14.50 5.20 8.18
CA TRP A 40 15.22 5.02 6.90
C TRP A 40 16.60 5.66 6.89
N LEU A 41 16.72 6.86 7.47
CA LEU A 41 18.01 7.55 7.55
C LEU A 41 19.00 6.78 8.40
N TYR A 42 18.57 6.22 9.53
CA TYR A 42 19.41 5.33 10.33
C TYR A 42 19.86 4.10 9.53
N ILE A 43 18.96 3.46 8.80
CA ILE A 43 19.31 2.29 7.98
C ILE A 43 20.31 2.64 6.88
N ALA A 44 20.12 3.78 6.22
CA ALA A 44 20.96 4.21 5.11
C ALA A 44 22.34 4.70 5.55
N THR A 45 22.44 5.37 6.70
CA THR A 45 23.66 6.08 7.13
C THR A 45 24.38 5.42 8.29
N LYS A 46 23.66 4.66 9.12
CA LYS A 46 24.10 4.17 10.44
C LYS A 46 24.54 5.28 11.40
N ASP A 47 24.09 6.51 11.16
CA ASP A 47 24.34 7.64 12.05
C ASP A 47 23.51 7.47 13.34
N PRO A 48 24.15 7.41 14.52
CA PRO A 48 23.46 7.20 15.79
C PRO A 48 22.44 8.29 16.12
N LEU A 49 22.56 9.51 15.55
CA LEU A 49 21.61 10.59 15.77
C LEU A 49 20.17 10.15 15.44
N TYR A 50 19.99 9.43 14.32
CA TYR A 50 18.65 9.01 13.90
C TYR A 50 18.08 7.89 14.77
N LEU A 51 18.94 6.99 15.27
CA LEU A 51 18.50 5.96 16.22
C LEU A 51 18.15 6.59 17.59
N GLN A 52 18.91 7.60 18.01
CA GLN A 52 18.60 8.36 19.21
C GLN A 52 17.23 9.04 19.09
N TYR A 53 16.97 9.72 17.97
CA TYR A 53 15.66 10.32 17.70
C TYR A 53 14.53 9.28 17.76
N VAL A 54 14.71 8.11 17.12
CA VAL A 54 13.72 7.02 17.16
C VAL A 54 13.43 6.56 18.59
N ASN A 55 14.44 6.47 19.46
CA ASN A 55 14.27 5.99 20.83
C ASN A 55 13.76 7.05 21.81
N GLU A 56 14.17 8.30 21.66
CA GLU A 56 14.00 9.34 22.69
C GLU A 56 12.91 10.37 22.33
N GLU A 57 12.71 10.64 21.05
CA GLU A 57 11.90 11.79 20.59
C GLU A 57 10.71 11.38 19.72
N SER A 58 10.78 10.22 19.07
CA SER A 58 9.73 9.78 18.18
C SER A 58 8.45 9.41 18.94
N THR A 59 7.30 9.67 18.30
CA THR A 59 6.01 9.14 18.75
C THR A 59 5.69 7.89 17.94
N SER A 60 5.08 6.90 18.56
CA SER A 60 4.55 5.71 17.89
C SER A 60 3.10 5.45 18.29
N ALA A 61 2.37 4.71 17.47
CA ALA A 61 0.98 4.34 17.73
C ALA A 61 0.69 2.90 17.27
N VAL A 62 -0.22 2.22 17.97
CA VAL A 62 -0.76 0.94 17.49
C VAL A 62 -1.77 1.24 16.40
N VAL A 63 -1.53 0.69 15.20
CA VAL A 63 -2.37 0.93 14.02
C VAL A 63 -2.71 -0.38 13.33
N ASN A 64 -3.77 -0.37 12.53
CA ASN A 64 -4.19 -1.49 11.68
C ASN A 64 -4.06 -1.14 10.19
N GLU A 65 -3.41 -0.02 9.85
CA GLU A 65 -3.33 0.51 8.51
C GLU A 65 -1.89 0.94 8.17
N PHE A 66 -1.53 0.77 6.90
CA PHE A 66 -0.38 1.43 6.27
C PHE A 66 -0.85 2.07 4.96
N SER A 67 -0.53 3.35 4.75
CA SER A 67 -1.03 4.12 3.60
C SER A 67 -0.08 5.27 3.23
N TRP A 68 -0.46 6.06 2.22
CA TRP A 68 0.27 7.28 1.88
C TRP A 68 0.23 8.32 3.00
N ASP A 69 -0.78 8.27 3.87
CA ASP A 69 -0.96 9.18 5.01
C ASP A 69 -0.34 8.59 6.28
N LEU A 70 -0.53 7.29 6.56
CA LEU A 70 -0.13 6.67 7.84
C LEU A 70 1.08 5.71 7.70
N LYS A 71 2.21 6.01 8.34
CA LYS A 71 3.48 5.26 8.21
C LYS A 71 3.85 4.36 9.39
N TYR A 72 3.16 4.45 10.53
CA TYR A 72 3.54 3.75 11.77
C TYR A 72 3.83 2.25 11.56
N ALA A 73 2.91 1.50 10.93
CA ALA A 73 3.08 0.07 10.70
C ALA A 73 4.33 -0.24 9.85
N GLY A 74 4.59 0.57 8.82
CA GLY A 74 5.79 0.42 7.99
C GLY A 74 7.07 0.66 8.78
N ALA A 75 7.12 1.73 9.58
CA ALA A 75 8.28 2.03 10.42
C ALA A 75 8.50 0.95 11.49
N GLN A 76 7.43 0.47 12.12
CA GLN A 76 7.49 -0.60 13.13
C GLN A 76 8.05 -1.90 12.53
N VAL A 77 7.55 -2.33 11.37
CA VAL A 77 8.09 -3.49 10.63
C VAL A 77 9.58 -3.34 10.32
N LEU A 78 9.99 -2.13 9.91
CA LEU A 78 11.38 -1.82 9.59
C LEU A 78 12.28 -1.87 10.84
N LEU A 79 11.83 -1.30 11.95
CA LEU A 79 12.55 -1.28 13.22
C LEU A 79 12.62 -2.67 13.90
N SER A 80 11.63 -3.55 13.66
CA SER A 80 11.70 -4.95 14.11
C SER A 80 12.94 -5.68 13.61
N GLN A 81 13.37 -5.39 12.38
CA GLN A 81 14.62 -5.95 11.83
C GLN A 81 15.81 -5.59 12.73
N LEU A 82 15.94 -4.31 13.09
CA LEU A 82 17.04 -3.81 13.91
C LEU A 82 16.99 -4.39 15.34
N TYR A 83 15.78 -4.57 15.89
CA TYR A 83 15.59 -5.25 17.16
C TYR A 83 16.15 -6.68 17.14
N TRP A 84 15.83 -7.45 16.11
CA TRP A 84 16.36 -8.81 15.97
C TRP A 84 17.86 -8.85 15.67
N GLU A 85 18.40 -7.81 15.01
CA GLU A 85 19.83 -7.63 14.73
C GLU A 85 20.66 -7.12 15.92
N GLY A 86 20.02 -6.74 17.04
CA GLY A 86 20.71 -6.46 18.30
C GLY A 86 20.31 -5.18 19.03
N GLN A 87 19.54 -4.29 18.40
CA GLN A 87 19.05 -3.04 19.01
C GLN A 87 17.84 -3.32 19.92
N LYS A 88 18.10 -3.91 21.09
CA LYS A 88 17.05 -4.47 21.97
C LYS A 88 16.10 -3.42 22.56
N GLU A 89 16.50 -2.17 22.61
CA GLU A 89 15.66 -1.03 22.98
C GLU A 89 14.46 -0.85 22.04
N LEU A 90 14.55 -1.31 20.78
CA LEU A 90 13.47 -1.23 19.80
C LEU A 90 12.35 -2.29 19.98
N HIS A 91 12.36 -3.03 21.09
CA HIS A 91 11.37 -4.08 21.38
C HIS A 91 9.92 -3.59 21.29
N MET A 92 9.63 -2.36 21.72
CA MET A 92 8.28 -1.78 21.62
C MET A 92 7.78 -1.74 20.17
N PHE A 93 8.62 -1.31 19.22
CA PHE A 93 8.24 -1.25 17.81
C PHE A 93 8.00 -2.65 17.24
N GLN A 94 8.78 -3.64 17.69
CA GLN A 94 8.56 -5.03 17.31
C GLN A 94 7.20 -5.56 17.82
N GLN A 95 6.84 -5.28 19.07
CA GLN A 95 5.52 -5.63 19.60
C GLN A 95 4.38 -4.95 18.84
N GLN A 96 4.58 -3.71 18.40
CA GLN A 96 3.60 -2.98 17.59
C GLN A 96 3.47 -3.55 16.18
N ALA A 97 4.58 -4.00 15.57
CA ALA A 97 4.55 -4.73 14.30
C ALA A 97 3.77 -6.05 14.41
N ASP A 98 4.00 -6.83 15.47
CA ASP A 98 3.20 -8.02 15.79
C ASP A 98 1.72 -7.66 15.97
N GLY A 99 1.45 -6.55 16.68
CA GLY A 99 0.11 -6.00 16.88
C GLY A 99 -0.59 -5.67 15.56
N TYR A 100 0.09 -5.06 14.60
CA TYR A 100 -0.43 -4.80 13.25
C TYR A 100 -0.80 -6.12 12.54
N ILE A 101 0.09 -7.13 12.56
CA ILE A 101 -0.21 -8.44 11.97
C ILE A 101 -1.45 -9.07 12.63
N CYS A 102 -1.53 -9.02 13.96
CA CYS A 102 -2.68 -9.54 14.69
C CYS A 102 -3.96 -8.75 14.42
N ALA A 103 -3.89 -7.45 14.20
CA ALA A 103 -5.06 -6.63 13.89
C ALA A 103 -5.58 -6.89 12.46
N VAL A 104 -4.71 -7.29 11.53
CA VAL A 104 -5.04 -7.33 10.10
C VAL A 104 -5.24 -8.75 9.57
N HIS A 105 -4.56 -9.77 10.09
CA HIS A 105 -4.66 -11.14 9.57
C HIS A 105 -6.07 -11.73 9.82
N PRO A 106 -6.73 -12.33 8.82
CA PRO A 106 -8.13 -12.76 8.91
C PRO A 106 -8.38 -13.89 9.94
N ASP A 107 -7.40 -14.77 10.16
CA ASP A 107 -7.49 -15.83 11.17
C ASP A 107 -7.22 -15.36 12.61
N SER A 108 -6.82 -14.10 12.80
CA SER A 108 -6.53 -13.58 14.14
C SER A 108 -7.83 -13.31 14.91
N PRO A 109 -7.90 -13.65 16.22
CA PRO A 109 -9.04 -13.28 17.05
C PRO A 109 -9.16 -11.76 17.24
N TYR A 110 -8.11 -10.99 16.92
CA TYR A 110 -8.07 -9.53 17.03
C TYR A 110 -8.30 -8.82 15.70
N ARG A 111 -8.74 -9.53 14.65
CA ARG A 111 -8.97 -8.94 13.32
C ARG A 111 -9.90 -7.74 13.40
N GLN A 112 -9.52 -6.64 12.75
CA GLN A 112 -10.28 -5.39 12.77
C GLN A 112 -10.82 -4.99 11.39
N PRO A 113 -10.02 -5.06 10.30
CA PRO A 113 -10.51 -4.69 8.98
C PRO A 113 -11.63 -5.61 8.51
N PHE A 114 -12.56 -5.07 7.73
CA PHE A 114 -13.60 -5.88 7.10
C PHE A 114 -13.00 -6.72 5.97
N MET A 115 -13.46 -7.95 5.84
CA MET A 115 -13.15 -8.82 4.70
C MET A 115 -14.40 -8.95 3.83
N THR A 116 -14.26 -8.70 2.53
CA THR A 116 -15.35 -8.92 1.58
C THR A 116 -15.71 -10.42 1.51
N PRO A 117 -16.91 -10.79 1.04
CA PRO A 117 -17.26 -12.19 0.79
C PRO A 117 -16.23 -12.95 -0.07
N GLY A 118 -15.60 -12.27 -1.03
CA GLY A 118 -14.52 -12.80 -1.88
C GLY A 118 -13.14 -12.86 -1.21
N GLY A 119 -13.00 -12.39 0.03
CA GLY A 119 -11.79 -12.50 0.83
C GLY A 119 -10.75 -11.40 0.59
N LEU A 120 -11.17 -10.20 0.15
CA LEU A 120 -10.33 -9.00 0.04
C LEU A 120 -10.43 -8.14 1.31
N ILE A 121 -9.34 -7.50 1.72
CA ILE A 121 -9.43 -6.49 2.80
C ILE A 121 -10.15 -5.22 2.31
N HIS A 122 -11.05 -4.67 3.14
CA HIS A 122 -11.77 -3.44 2.83
C HIS A 122 -11.78 -2.46 4.00
N PHE A 123 -11.11 -1.32 3.83
CA PHE A 123 -11.11 -0.24 4.82
C PHE A 123 -12.16 0.81 4.50
N ARG A 124 -12.17 1.29 3.26
CA ARG A 124 -13.02 2.41 2.83
C ARG A 124 -13.20 2.42 1.33
N ASP A 125 -14.36 2.92 0.89
CA ASP A 125 -14.63 3.16 -0.52
C ASP A 125 -13.75 4.31 -1.03
N GLY A 126 -13.46 4.30 -2.34
CA GLY A 126 -12.53 5.26 -2.92
C GLY A 126 -11.10 4.75 -2.89
N ALA A 127 -10.73 3.98 -3.92
CA ALA A 127 -9.39 3.42 -4.08
C ALA A 127 -8.94 2.44 -2.97
N ASN A 128 -9.83 1.53 -2.55
CA ASN A 128 -9.55 0.52 -1.53
C ASN A 128 -8.33 -0.36 -1.85
N SER A 129 -7.99 -0.57 -3.12
CA SER A 129 -6.80 -1.31 -3.55
C SER A 129 -5.47 -0.77 -2.97
N GLN A 130 -5.44 0.48 -2.47
CA GLN A 130 -4.32 0.98 -1.68
C GLN A 130 -4.07 0.12 -0.43
N TYR A 131 -5.11 -0.15 0.34
CA TYR A 131 -4.98 -0.90 1.60
C TYR A 131 -4.67 -2.37 1.36
N VAL A 132 -5.18 -2.90 0.25
CA VAL A 132 -4.88 -4.26 -0.22
C VAL A 132 -3.39 -4.39 -0.54
N THR A 133 -2.86 -3.51 -1.39
CA THR A 133 -1.45 -3.54 -1.83
C THR A 133 -0.49 -3.19 -0.70
N SER A 134 -0.86 -2.26 0.20
CA SER A 134 -0.04 -1.92 1.36
C SER A 134 0.02 -3.04 2.40
N THR A 135 -1.12 -3.71 2.66
CA THR A 135 -1.19 -4.89 3.53
C THR A 135 -0.37 -6.03 2.94
N ALA A 136 -0.56 -6.35 1.66
CA ALA A 136 0.22 -7.38 0.99
C ALA A 136 1.72 -7.08 1.06
N PHE A 137 2.12 -5.82 0.89
CA PHE A 137 3.51 -5.39 1.00
C PHE A 137 4.08 -5.64 2.38
N LEU A 138 3.48 -5.09 3.44
CA LEU A 138 3.99 -5.25 4.81
C LEU A 138 3.98 -6.71 5.27
N PHE A 139 2.92 -7.46 4.98
CA PHE A 139 2.86 -8.88 5.32
C PHE A 139 3.96 -9.68 4.59
N SER A 140 4.24 -9.35 3.33
CA SER A 140 5.31 -10.01 2.59
C SER A 140 6.70 -9.70 3.16
N VAL A 141 6.95 -8.46 3.59
CA VAL A 141 8.24 -8.03 4.19
C VAL A 141 8.40 -8.66 5.57
N TYR A 142 7.37 -8.59 6.41
CA TYR A 142 7.42 -9.14 7.75
C TYR A 142 7.55 -10.66 7.74
N SER A 143 6.89 -11.34 6.79
CA SER A 143 7.10 -12.77 6.54
C SER A 143 8.59 -13.12 6.34
N ASP A 144 9.34 -12.36 5.53
CA ASP A 144 10.77 -12.63 5.34
C ASP A 144 11.59 -12.38 6.61
N LEU A 145 11.20 -11.38 7.41
CA LEU A 145 11.86 -11.14 8.69
C LEU A 145 11.61 -12.28 9.68
N LEU A 146 10.36 -12.73 9.82
CA LEU A 146 10.00 -13.87 10.65
C LEU A 146 10.79 -15.13 10.26
N ALA A 147 10.88 -15.40 8.96
CA ALA A 147 11.64 -16.53 8.43
C ALA A 147 13.15 -16.41 8.72
N ARG A 148 13.75 -15.24 8.46
CA ARG A 148 15.18 -14.99 8.68
C ARG A 148 15.60 -15.12 10.13
N HIS A 149 14.74 -14.70 11.06
CA HIS A 149 15.05 -14.72 12.50
C HIS A 149 14.42 -15.92 13.23
N ASN A 150 13.74 -16.82 12.52
CA ASN A 150 13.07 -18.01 13.07
C ASN A 150 12.11 -17.68 14.23
N VAL A 151 11.26 -16.68 14.02
CA VAL A 151 10.27 -16.20 14.99
C VAL A 151 8.85 -16.28 14.41
N GLN A 152 7.85 -16.24 15.29
CA GLN A 152 6.43 -16.35 14.94
C GLN A 152 5.65 -15.27 15.69
N VAL A 153 4.48 -14.89 15.16
CA VAL A 153 3.61 -13.89 15.79
C VAL A 153 2.54 -14.58 16.61
N ILE A 154 2.35 -14.17 17.86
CA ILE A 154 1.34 -14.74 18.77
C ILE A 154 0.18 -13.75 18.92
N CYS A 155 -0.97 -14.13 18.39
CA CYS A 155 -2.22 -13.36 18.42
C CYS A 155 -3.24 -14.08 19.32
N GLY A 156 -3.06 -13.96 20.64
CA GLY A 156 -3.90 -14.65 21.62
C GLY A 156 -3.68 -16.16 21.53
N GLU A 157 -4.72 -16.91 21.17
CA GLU A 157 -4.62 -18.37 20.97
C GLU A 157 -4.10 -18.76 19.58
N LYS A 158 -4.07 -17.83 18.61
CA LYS A 158 -3.59 -18.09 17.25
C LYS A 158 -2.11 -17.76 17.15
N THR A 159 -1.32 -18.71 16.69
CA THR A 159 0.08 -18.47 16.27
C THR A 159 0.12 -18.35 14.75
N LEU A 160 0.74 -17.29 14.25
CA LEU A 160 0.92 -17.02 12.82
C LEU A 160 2.40 -17.15 12.45
N THR A 161 2.68 -17.97 11.46
CA THR A 161 4.01 -18.23 10.92
C THR A 161 4.34 -17.34 9.74
N HIS A 162 5.61 -17.31 9.33
CA HIS A 162 5.99 -16.61 8.11
C HIS A 162 5.20 -17.08 6.87
N THR A 163 4.81 -18.36 6.82
CA THR A 163 4.06 -18.95 5.70
C THR A 163 2.64 -18.40 5.69
N ASP A 164 1.99 -18.30 6.86
CA ASP A 164 0.62 -17.75 6.97
C ASP A 164 0.58 -16.31 6.44
N LEU A 165 1.55 -15.49 6.84
CA LEU A 165 1.65 -14.10 6.37
C LEU A 165 1.86 -14.00 4.85
N MET A 166 2.75 -14.82 4.29
CA MET A 166 2.99 -14.82 2.84
C MET A 166 1.79 -15.36 2.05
N CYS A 167 1.07 -16.35 2.59
CA CYS A 167 -0.15 -16.87 1.98
C CYS A 167 -1.21 -15.77 1.90
N PHE A 168 -1.43 -15.02 2.99
CA PHE A 168 -2.37 -13.91 2.99
C PHE A 168 -1.94 -12.78 2.03
N ALA A 169 -0.67 -12.36 2.05
CA ALA A 169 -0.17 -11.36 1.09
C ALA A 169 -0.35 -11.80 -0.37
N LYS A 170 -0.13 -13.09 -0.67
CA LYS A 170 -0.36 -13.65 -2.01
C LYS A 170 -1.84 -13.67 -2.36
N GLN A 171 -2.73 -14.00 -1.42
CA GLN A 171 -4.18 -13.98 -1.63
C GLN A 171 -4.67 -12.59 -2.04
N GLU A 172 -4.27 -11.54 -1.32
CA GLU A 172 -4.64 -10.15 -1.63
C GLU A 172 -4.21 -9.75 -3.05
N MET A 173 -2.97 -10.06 -3.44
CA MET A 173 -2.50 -9.79 -4.81
C MET A 173 -3.22 -10.65 -5.85
N ASN A 174 -3.43 -11.94 -5.57
CA ASN A 174 -4.16 -12.85 -6.45
C ASN A 174 -5.59 -12.39 -6.69
N TYR A 175 -6.26 -11.84 -5.67
CA TYR A 175 -7.58 -11.25 -5.80
C TYR A 175 -7.56 -10.13 -6.84
N LEU A 176 -6.65 -9.16 -6.71
CA LEU A 176 -6.53 -8.03 -7.65
C LEU A 176 -6.20 -8.48 -9.08
N LEU A 177 -5.55 -9.63 -9.23
CA LEU A 177 -5.13 -10.18 -10.53
C LEU A 177 -6.13 -11.17 -11.15
N GLY A 178 -7.25 -11.47 -10.49
CA GLY A 178 -8.34 -12.28 -11.09
C GLY A 178 -8.93 -13.39 -10.23
N HIS A 179 -8.35 -13.71 -9.08
CA HIS A 179 -8.90 -14.69 -8.14
C HIS A 179 -9.94 -14.04 -7.22
N ASN A 180 -11.02 -13.53 -7.82
CA ASN A 180 -12.14 -12.90 -7.13
C ASN A 180 -13.47 -13.44 -7.67
N PRO A 181 -14.62 -13.15 -7.02
CA PRO A 181 -15.93 -13.67 -7.42
C PRO A 181 -16.35 -13.33 -8.86
N ALA A 182 -15.83 -12.22 -9.40
CA ALA A 182 -16.09 -11.80 -10.78
C ALA A 182 -15.10 -12.40 -11.80
N HIS A 183 -14.13 -13.20 -11.34
CA HIS A 183 -13.07 -13.81 -12.14
C HIS A 183 -12.31 -12.83 -13.03
N ARG A 184 -12.14 -11.57 -12.59
CA ARG A 184 -11.61 -10.50 -13.44
C ARG A 184 -10.40 -9.80 -12.83
N SER A 185 -9.49 -9.34 -13.66
CA SER A 185 -8.39 -8.50 -13.22
C SER A 185 -8.87 -7.09 -12.86
N ILE A 186 -8.23 -6.49 -11.87
CA ILE A 186 -8.35 -5.08 -11.47
C ILE A 186 -7.16 -4.27 -12.03
N MET A 187 -6.20 -4.94 -12.68
CA MET A 187 -5.06 -4.34 -13.36
C MET A 187 -5.31 -4.18 -14.86
N VAL A 188 -5.18 -2.96 -15.36
CA VAL A 188 -5.36 -2.63 -16.77
C VAL A 188 -4.33 -3.37 -17.64
N GLY A 189 -4.78 -3.98 -18.73
CA GLY A 189 -3.92 -4.70 -19.68
C GLY A 189 -3.38 -6.04 -19.19
N PHE A 190 -3.86 -6.58 -18.06
CA PHE A 190 -3.37 -7.83 -17.49
C PHE A 190 -4.49 -8.81 -17.14
N GLY A 191 -4.28 -10.10 -17.40
CA GLY A 191 -5.16 -11.17 -16.94
C GLY A 191 -6.50 -11.26 -17.67
N HIS A 192 -7.49 -11.89 -17.04
CA HIS A 192 -8.82 -12.09 -17.61
C HIS A 192 -9.71 -10.85 -17.39
N ASN A 193 -10.43 -10.41 -18.43
CA ASN A 193 -11.40 -9.31 -18.37
C ASN A 193 -10.89 -8.04 -17.61
N PRO A 194 -9.72 -7.48 -17.98
CA PRO A 194 -9.17 -6.30 -17.30
C PRO A 194 -10.07 -5.07 -17.46
N PRO A 195 -9.92 -4.04 -16.61
CA PRO A 195 -10.66 -2.80 -16.77
C PRO A 195 -10.24 -2.05 -18.03
N LEU A 196 -11.20 -1.41 -18.70
CA LEU A 196 -10.99 -0.65 -19.92
C LEU A 196 -11.29 0.85 -19.75
N HIS A 197 -11.89 1.25 -18.62
CA HIS A 197 -12.41 2.60 -18.39
C HIS A 197 -11.79 3.27 -17.17
N ALA A 198 -10.46 3.16 -17.01
CA ALA A 198 -9.74 3.84 -15.94
C ALA A 198 -10.04 5.35 -15.90
N HIS A 199 -10.26 5.92 -14.72
CA HIS A 199 -10.46 7.36 -14.48
C HIS A 199 -9.14 8.13 -14.70
N HIS A 200 -8.68 8.23 -15.94
CA HIS A 200 -7.37 8.79 -16.25
C HIS A 200 -7.39 9.58 -17.56
N ARG A 201 -7.15 10.89 -17.48
CA ARG A 201 -7.23 11.82 -18.63
C ARG A 201 -6.29 11.42 -19.77
N GLY A 202 -5.03 11.08 -19.45
CA GLY A 202 -4.07 10.66 -20.47
C GLY A 202 -4.45 9.32 -21.15
N ALA A 203 -5.28 8.50 -20.50
CA ALA A 203 -5.76 7.26 -21.08
C ALA A 203 -7.03 7.48 -21.92
N SER A 204 -7.91 8.37 -21.48
CA SER A 204 -9.22 8.63 -22.09
C SER A 204 -9.17 9.51 -23.34
N ILE A 205 -8.16 10.36 -23.48
CA ILE A 205 -8.04 11.32 -24.60
C ILE A 205 -7.25 10.66 -25.75
N PRO A 206 -7.84 10.49 -26.95
CA PRO A 206 -7.13 9.96 -28.10
C PRO A 206 -5.90 10.82 -28.46
N VAL A 207 -4.87 10.18 -29.03
CA VAL A 207 -3.76 10.93 -29.63
C VAL A 207 -4.27 11.72 -30.83
N THR A 208 -4.20 13.05 -30.73
CA THR A 208 -4.63 13.98 -31.79
C THR A 208 -3.48 14.39 -32.70
N ALA A 209 -3.79 15.03 -33.82
CA ALA A 209 -2.77 15.63 -34.68
C ALA A 209 -2.04 16.75 -33.94
N LYS A 210 -0.75 17.00 -34.26
CA LYS A 210 0.05 18.07 -33.63
C LYS A 210 -0.54 19.48 -33.80
N THR A 211 -1.46 19.66 -34.76
CA THR A 211 -2.14 20.92 -35.07
C THR A 211 -3.44 21.10 -34.29
N GLU A 212 -3.88 20.11 -33.52
CA GLU A 212 -5.11 20.15 -32.72
C GLU A 212 -4.79 20.43 -31.26
N ASP A 213 -5.37 21.51 -30.73
CA ASP A 213 -5.28 21.84 -29.31
C ASP A 213 -6.35 21.10 -28.51
N VAL A 214 -5.91 20.34 -27.50
CA VAL A 214 -6.81 19.69 -26.53
C VAL A 214 -6.79 20.49 -25.23
N THR A 215 -7.89 21.18 -24.93
CA THR A 215 -8.03 21.92 -23.68
C THR A 215 -8.50 21.04 -22.53
N CYS A 216 -8.28 21.48 -21.29
CA CYS A 216 -8.82 20.79 -20.11
C CYS A 216 -10.35 20.66 -20.16
N GLY A 217 -11.06 21.69 -20.61
CA GLY A 217 -12.53 21.65 -20.73
C GLY A 217 -13.02 20.60 -21.74
N MET A 218 -12.30 20.41 -22.84
CA MET A 218 -12.61 19.36 -23.82
C MET A 218 -12.47 17.97 -23.21
N SER A 219 -11.48 17.75 -22.30
CA SER A 219 -11.32 16.47 -21.59
C SER A 219 -12.61 16.00 -20.93
N PHE A 220 -13.32 16.92 -20.28
CA PHE A 220 -14.60 16.64 -19.62
C PHE A 220 -15.76 16.52 -20.60
N ALA A 221 -15.85 17.42 -21.58
CA ALA A 221 -17.00 17.50 -22.47
C ALA A 221 -17.07 16.34 -23.48
N LEU A 222 -15.91 15.84 -23.93
CA LEU A 222 -15.84 14.90 -25.06
C LEU A 222 -15.46 13.47 -24.65
N TRP A 223 -14.65 13.30 -23.60
CA TRP A 223 -14.06 11.99 -23.29
C TRP A 223 -14.27 11.54 -21.84
N PHE A 224 -14.80 12.36 -20.94
CA PHE A 224 -15.02 11.90 -19.57
C PHE A 224 -16.23 10.96 -19.46
N ASN A 225 -17.38 11.36 -20.03
CA ASN A 225 -18.64 10.63 -19.94
C ASN A 225 -18.94 9.85 -21.22
N THR A 226 -18.09 8.87 -21.56
CA THR A 226 -18.29 7.99 -22.72
C THR A 226 -18.17 6.53 -22.29
N ASP A 227 -19.03 5.66 -22.83
CA ASP A 227 -18.96 4.21 -22.61
C ASP A 227 -17.93 3.50 -23.51
N ALA A 228 -17.24 4.26 -24.37
CA ALA A 228 -16.13 3.73 -25.14
C ALA A 228 -14.91 3.47 -24.22
N PRO A 229 -14.20 2.34 -24.41
CA PRO A 229 -12.91 2.07 -23.78
C PRO A 229 -11.92 3.24 -23.93
N ASN A 230 -11.00 3.36 -22.98
CA ASN A 230 -9.90 4.31 -23.09
C ASN A 230 -9.09 4.03 -24.37
N PRO A 231 -8.89 5.02 -25.27
CA PRO A 231 -8.14 4.84 -26.51
C PRO A 231 -6.66 4.53 -26.29
N ASN A 232 -6.07 4.96 -25.16
CA ASN A 232 -4.71 4.59 -24.77
C ASN A 232 -4.78 3.66 -23.56
N GLU A 233 -4.24 2.44 -23.70
CA GLU A 233 -4.18 1.49 -22.59
C GLU A 233 -3.24 1.99 -21.49
N LEU A 234 -3.74 2.06 -20.25
CA LEU A 234 -2.95 2.42 -19.08
C LEU A 234 -2.28 1.18 -18.47
N THR A 235 -1.46 0.49 -19.27
CA THR A 235 -0.92 -0.84 -18.96
C THR A 235 -0.30 -0.90 -17.55
N GLY A 236 -0.74 -1.87 -16.75
CA GLY A 236 -0.20 -2.14 -15.41
C GLY A 236 -0.80 -1.30 -14.28
N ALA A 237 -1.68 -0.33 -14.57
CA ALA A 237 -2.37 0.41 -13.52
C ALA A 237 -3.33 -0.51 -12.74
N ILE A 238 -3.16 -0.57 -11.43
CA ILE A 238 -4.12 -1.20 -10.52
C ILE A 238 -5.13 -0.12 -10.15
N LEU A 239 -6.40 -0.35 -10.47
CA LEU A 239 -7.45 0.62 -10.21
C LEU A 239 -7.93 0.55 -8.76
N GLY A 240 -8.89 1.41 -8.41
CA GLY A 240 -9.36 1.57 -7.05
C GLY A 240 -9.99 0.32 -6.41
N GLY A 241 -10.44 -0.64 -7.22
CA GLY A 241 -10.90 -1.94 -6.77
C GLY A 241 -12.40 -1.99 -6.45
N PRO A 242 -12.90 -3.17 -6.04
CA PRO A 242 -14.32 -3.38 -5.77
C PRO A 242 -14.78 -2.72 -4.48
N ASP A 243 -16.10 -2.66 -4.29
CA ASP A 243 -16.72 -2.32 -3.02
C ASP A 243 -16.77 -3.51 -2.04
N ARG A 244 -17.40 -3.28 -0.88
CA ARG A 244 -17.52 -4.27 0.21
C ARG A 244 -18.26 -5.55 -0.18
N ALA A 245 -19.01 -5.54 -1.28
CA ALA A 245 -19.76 -6.68 -1.80
C ALA A 245 -19.06 -7.36 -2.98
N ASP A 246 -17.77 -7.09 -3.19
CA ASP A 246 -16.97 -7.58 -4.33
C ASP A 246 -17.46 -7.08 -5.69
N VAL A 247 -18.28 -6.01 -5.73
CA VAL A 247 -18.77 -5.44 -6.99
C VAL A 247 -17.74 -4.44 -7.50
N PHE A 248 -17.39 -4.54 -8.79
CA PHE A 248 -16.50 -3.61 -9.47
C PHE A 248 -17.18 -3.05 -10.73
N ILE A 249 -17.38 -1.73 -10.77
CA ILE A 249 -18.00 -1.04 -11.90
C ILE A 249 -16.90 -0.39 -12.75
N ASP A 250 -16.63 -0.97 -13.92
CA ASP A 250 -15.66 -0.44 -14.89
C ASP A 250 -16.26 0.73 -15.66
N SER A 251 -16.38 1.89 -15.01
CA SER A 251 -16.85 3.14 -15.60
C SER A 251 -15.91 4.28 -15.24
N ARG A 252 -15.55 5.09 -16.24
CA ARG A 252 -14.68 6.26 -16.07
C ARG A 252 -15.27 7.29 -15.12
N MET A 253 -16.59 7.36 -14.99
CA MET A 253 -17.24 8.29 -14.05
C MET A 253 -17.17 7.83 -12.60
N ASN A 254 -16.97 6.53 -12.37
CA ASN A 254 -16.96 5.93 -11.06
C ASN A 254 -15.54 5.85 -10.50
N SER A 255 -14.94 7.01 -10.24
CA SER A 255 -13.55 7.12 -9.75
C SER A 255 -13.29 6.25 -8.52
N SER A 256 -14.28 6.05 -7.63
CA SER A 256 -14.09 5.17 -6.48
C SER A 256 -13.60 3.76 -6.82
N TYR A 257 -14.03 3.22 -7.97
CA TYR A 257 -13.62 1.91 -8.49
C TYR A 257 -12.46 2.05 -9.49
N THR A 258 -12.48 3.07 -10.35
CA THR A 258 -11.60 3.15 -11.52
C THR A 258 -10.44 4.14 -11.40
N GLU A 259 -10.25 4.81 -10.26
CA GLU A 259 -9.11 5.70 -10.01
C GLU A 259 -7.81 4.89 -9.95
N PRO A 260 -6.82 5.18 -10.81
CA PRO A 260 -5.46 4.71 -10.62
C PRO A 260 -4.70 5.67 -9.71
N CYS A 261 -4.05 5.15 -8.66
CA CYS A 261 -3.19 5.97 -7.80
C CYS A 261 -1.76 5.45 -7.75
N THR A 262 -0.79 6.36 -7.70
CA THR A 262 0.65 6.02 -7.66
C THR A 262 1.01 5.17 -6.45
N TYR A 263 0.39 5.45 -5.30
CA TYR A 263 0.62 4.72 -4.05
C TYR A 263 0.03 3.30 -4.03
N ILE A 264 -0.94 2.98 -4.90
CA ILE A 264 -1.44 1.60 -5.06
C ILE A 264 -0.35 0.77 -5.77
N ASN A 265 0.13 1.29 -6.90
CA ASN A 265 1.14 0.60 -7.70
C ASN A 265 2.51 0.53 -7.00
N SER A 266 2.92 1.56 -6.24
CA SER A 266 4.24 1.59 -5.61
C SER A 266 4.46 0.44 -4.62
N LEU A 267 3.44 0.10 -3.82
CA LEU A 267 3.51 -1.00 -2.85
C LEU A 267 3.26 -2.37 -3.50
N ALA A 268 2.46 -2.43 -4.57
CA ALA A 268 2.24 -3.65 -5.33
C ALA A 268 3.53 -4.19 -5.98
N ILE A 269 4.38 -3.31 -6.52
CA ILE A 269 5.59 -3.69 -7.28
C ILE A 269 6.51 -4.61 -6.46
N GLY A 270 6.73 -4.29 -5.17
CA GLY A 270 7.59 -5.10 -4.30
C GLY A 270 7.07 -6.54 -4.12
N VAL A 271 5.77 -6.69 -3.89
CA VAL A 271 5.14 -8.02 -3.72
C VAL A 271 5.13 -8.79 -5.02
N LEU A 272 4.78 -8.14 -6.14
CA LEU A 272 4.75 -8.77 -7.46
C LEU A 272 6.14 -9.25 -7.88
N ALA A 273 7.19 -8.46 -7.65
CA ALA A 273 8.57 -8.86 -7.92
C ALA A 273 8.94 -10.12 -7.13
N LYS A 274 8.57 -10.17 -5.84
CA LYS A 274 8.80 -11.33 -4.98
C LYS A 274 8.05 -12.58 -5.46
N LEU A 275 6.77 -12.44 -5.81
CA LEU A 275 5.95 -13.55 -6.31
C LEU A 275 6.46 -14.09 -7.65
N ALA A 276 6.86 -13.20 -8.57
CA ALA A 276 7.43 -13.58 -9.86
C ALA A 276 8.79 -14.30 -9.71
N HIS A 277 9.61 -13.90 -8.74
CA HIS A 277 10.88 -14.60 -8.48
C HIS A 277 10.65 -16.04 -8.03
N LYS A 278 9.70 -16.29 -7.13
CA LYS A 278 9.38 -17.65 -6.65
C LYS A 278 8.81 -18.54 -7.74
N ALA A 279 7.97 -18.01 -8.63
CA ALA A 279 7.40 -18.79 -9.74
C ALA A 279 8.48 -19.43 -10.63
N LYS A 280 9.58 -18.71 -10.90
CA LYS A 280 10.70 -19.22 -11.70
C LYS A 280 11.48 -20.37 -11.06
N HIS A 281 11.42 -20.51 -9.74
CA HIS A 281 12.10 -21.61 -9.01
C HIS A 281 11.23 -22.85 -8.82
N HIS A 282 9.93 -22.79 -9.14
CA HIS A 282 9.05 -23.95 -9.16
C HIS A 282 8.88 -24.56 -10.57
N GLU A 283 9.50 -23.97 -11.60
CA GLU A 283 9.53 -24.46 -12.99
C GLU A 283 10.89 -25.08 -13.38
N LEU A 284 11.79 -25.34 -12.42
CA LEU A 284 13.05 -26.08 -12.56
C LEU A 284 13.10 -27.23 -11.53
#